data_AF-R9K9D0-F1
#
_entry.id   AF-R9K9D0-F1
#
_cell.length_a   1.000
_cell.length_b   1.000
_cell.length_c   1.000
_cell.angle_alpha   90.00
_cell.angle_beta   90.00
_cell.angle_gamma   90.00
#
_symmetry.space_group_name_H-M   'P 1'
#
loop_
_entity.id
_entity.type
_entity.pdbx_description
1 polymer ?
#
loop_
_entity_poly.entity_id
_entity_poly.type
_entity_poly.pdbx_seq_one_letter_code
_entity_poly.pdbx_strand_id
1 'polypeptide(L)' 'MKKINLRDYYPYYTQDMIVEMPDEVALLLREYTLLEEACRIRTYRYKAFYSLDRDEGIEREIL' A
#
# COMPACT_ATOMS: atom_id res chain seq x y z
N MET A 1 -18.76 -12.02 -11.60
CA MET A 1 -18.84 -12.19 -10.12
C MET A 1 -17.62 -12.95 -9.70
N LYS A 2 -16.77 -12.33 -8.87
CA LYS A 2 -15.49 -12.90 -8.45
C LYS A 2 -15.51 -13.17 -6.96
N LYS A 3 -14.96 -14.32 -6.57
CA LYS A 3 -14.74 -14.68 -5.17
C LYS A 3 -13.36 -14.20 -4.76
N ILE A 4 -13.31 -13.39 -3.72
CA ILE A 4 -12.07 -12.94 -3.10
C ILE A 4 -12.07 -13.28 -1.61
N ASN A 5 -10.90 -13.53 -1.03
CA ASN A 5 -10.75 -13.66 0.41
C ASN A 5 -10.38 -12.29 0.99
N LEU A 6 -11.19 -11.78 1.92
CA LEU A 6 -10.94 -10.48 2.55
C LEU A 6 -9.69 -10.48 3.44
N ARG A 7 -9.27 -11.66 3.92
CA ARG A 7 -8.03 -11.85 4.70
C ARG A 7 -6.79 -11.39 3.94
N ASP A 8 -6.79 -11.50 2.62
CA ASP A 8 -5.65 -11.13 1.78
C ASP A 8 -5.44 -9.61 1.71
N TYR A 9 -6.50 -8.84 1.98
CA TYR A 9 -6.50 -7.38 1.84
C TYR A 9 -6.55 -6.64 3.18
N TYR A 10 -7.20 -7.22 4.19
CA TYR A 10 -7.44 -6.56 5.47
C TYR A 10 -6.92 -7.42 6.63
N PRO A 11 -5.93 -6.92 7.39
CA PRO A 11 -5.30 -7.69 8.47
C PRO A 11 -6.22 -7.95 9.67
N TYR A 12 -7.39 -7.30 9.73
CA TYR A 12 -8.40 -7.55 10.76
C TYR A 12 -9.05 -8.94 10.65
N TYR A 13 -9.15 -9.50 9.44
CA TYR A 13 -9.71 -10.82 9.25
C TYR A 13 -8.65 -11.89 9.54
N THR A 14 -8.80 -12.60 10.65
CA THR A 14 -7.89 -13.70 11.04
C THR A 14 -8.30 -15.05 10.46
N GLN A 15 -9.52 -15.14 9.93
CA GLN A 15 -10.09 -16.32 9.28
C GLN A 15 -10.39 -16.01 7.82
N ASP A 16 -10.48 -17.05 7.00
CA ASP A 16 -10.81 -16.90 5.60
C ASP A 16 -12.27 -16.46 5.46
N MET A 17 -12.48 -15.31 4.80
CA MET A 17 -13.80 -14.75 4.54
C MET A 17 -13.95 -14.53 3.04
N ILE A 18 -14.58 -15.50 2.39
CA ILE A 18 -14.81 -15.49 0.95
C ILE A 18 -16.08 -14.70 0.65
N VAL A 19 -15.94 -13.62 -0.12
CA VAL A 19 -17.05 -12.78 -0.54
C VAL A 19 -17.15 -12.80 -2.06
N GLU A 20 -18.38 -12.94 -2.58
CA GLU A 20 -18.68 -12.70 -3.98
C GLU A 20 -18.89 -11.21 -4.22
N MET A 21 -18.09 -10.64 -5.10
CA MET A 21 -18.16 -9.23 -5.48
C MET A 21 -18.26 -9.06 -7.00
N PRO A 22 -18.80 -7.93 -7.49
CA PRO A 22 -18.74 -7.57 -8.90
C PRO A 22 -17.31 -7.52 -9.43
N ASP A 23 -17.15 -7.86 -10.70
CA ASP A 23 -15.83 -7.93 -11.34
C ASP A 23 -15.16 -6.55 -11.39
N GLU A 24 -15.96 -5.47 -11.54
CA GLU A 24 -15.51 -4.08 -11.48
C GLU A 24 -14.85 -3.74 -10.15
N VAL A 25 -15.45 -4.17 -9.03
CA VAL A 25 -14.91 -3.91 -7.68
C VAL A 25 -13.63 -4.72 -7.47
N ALA A 26 -13.60 -5.97 -7.94
CA ALA A 26 -12.39 -6.79 -7.84
C ALA A 26 -11.23 -6.25 -8.69
N LEU A 27 -11.52 -5.63 -9.84
CA LEU A 27 -10.54 -4.94 -10.67
C LEU A 27 -9.99 -3.70 -9.96
N LEU A 28 -10.87 -2.88 -9.37
CA LEU A 28 -10.46 -1.70 -8.60
C LEU A 28 -9.53 -2.07 -7.44
N LEU A 29 -9.88 -3.10 -6.67
CA LEU A 29 -9.03 -3.57 -5.57
C LEU A 29 -7.65 -4.01 -6.06
N ARG A 30 -7.60 -4.71 -7.20
CA ARG A 30 -6.33 -5.14 -7.80
C ARG A 30 -5.47 -3.95 -8.26
N GLU A 31 -6.09 -2.96 -8.88
CA GLU A 31 -5.40 -1.74 -9.31
C GLU A 31 -4.81 -0.98 -8.12
N TYR A 32 -5.59 -0.88 -7.03
CA TYR A 32 -5.12 -0.25 -5.80
C TYR A 32 -3.89 -0.93 -5.21
N THR A 33 -3.88 -2.27 -5.13
CA THR A 33 -2.71 -3.03 -4.65
C THR A 33 -1.46 -2.74 -5.51
N LEU A 34 -1.61 -2.71 -6.83
CA LEU A 34 -0.49 -2.40 -7.74
C LEU A 34 0.02 -0.97 -7.58
N LEU A 35 -0.88 -0.01 -7.35
CA LEU A 35 -0.53 1.39 -7.09
C LEU A 35 0.22 1.54 -5.77
N GLU A 36 -0.20 0.83 -4.73
CA GLU A 36 0.47 0.80 -3.43
C GLU A 36 1.88 0.20 -3.53
N GLU A 37 2.04 -0.93 -4.23
CA GLU A 37 3.36 -1.53 -4.48
C GLU A 37 4.27 -0.59 -5.27
N ALA A 38 3.75 0.04 -6.32
CA ALA A 38 4.51 1.03 -7.09
C ALA A 38 4.89 2.24 -6.23
N CYS A 39 4.00 2.69 -5.34
CA CYS A 39 4.27 3.76 -4.38
C CYS A 39 5.40 3.36 -3.44
N ARG A 40 5.31 2.16 -2.85
CA ARG A 40 6.33 1.58 -2.00
C ARG A 40 7.69 1.58 -2.70
N ILE A 41 7.78 1.06 -3.93
CA ILE A 41 9.01 1.03 -4.71
C ILE A 41 9.55 2.44 -4.97
N ARG A 42 8.71 3.42 -5.28
CA ARG A 42 9.11 4.83 -5.46
C ARG A 42 9.72 5.40 -4.18
N THR A 43 9.08 5.18 -3.02
CA THR A 43 9.59 5.64 -1.72
C THR A 43 10.98 5.06 -1.42
N TYR A 44 11.18 3.75 -1.64
CA TYR A 44 12.49 3.10 -1.49
C TYR A 44 13.54 3.68 -2.44
N ARG A 45 13.20 3.86 -3.73
CA ARG A 45 14.13 4.35 -4.76
C ARG A 45 14.56 5.80 -4.52
N TYR A 46 13.64 6.66 -4.10
CA TYR A 46 13.91 8.08 -3.89
C TYR A 46 14.42 8.41 -2.48
N LYS A 47 14.78 7.40 -1.68
CA LYS A 47 15.20 7.55 -0.27
C LYS A 47 14.32 8.53 0.51
N ALA A 48 13.02 8.57 0.19
CA ALA A 48 12.05 9.38 0.91
C ALA A 48 11.67 8.67 2.23
N PHE A 49 12.68 8.21 2.96
CA PHE A 49 12.62 7.75 4.34
C PHE A 49 12.72 8.94 5.29
N TYR A 50 12.15 10.09 4.92
CA TYR A 50 12.09 11.21 5.84
C TYR A 50 11.16 10.79 6.96
N SER A 51 11.78 10.37 8.07
CA SER A 51 11.13 10.23 9.34
C SER A 51 10.52 11.59 9.66
N LEU A 52 9.20 11.62 9.87
CA LEU A 52 8.54 12.73 10.54
C LEU A 52 9.15 13.01 11.94
N ASP A 53 10.04 12.12 12.43
CA ASP A 53 10.80 12.21 13.68
C ASP A 53 12.27 12.66 13.50
N ARG A 54 12.64 13.44 12.47
CA ARG A 54 13.98 14.06 12.43
C ARG A 54 13.91 15.53 12.81
N ASP A 55 13.94 15.75 14.12
CA ASP A 55 13.86 17.06 14.78
C ASP A 55 15.06 17.99 14.46
N GLU A 56 16.13 17.53 13.80
CA GLU A 56 17.28 18.39 13.49
C GLU A 56 17.97 18.03 12.15
N GLY A 57 18.10 19.03 11.27
CA GLY A 57 19.24 19.12 10.36
C GLY A 57 19.01 18.90 8.86
N ILE A 58 18.09 19.65 8.23
CA ILE A 58 18.04 19.78 6.75
C ILE A 58 18.90 20.98 6.25
N GLU A 59 19.42 21.83 7.12
CA GLU A 59 20.08 23.09 6.72
C GLU A 59 21.57 22.99 6.32
N ARG A 60 22.18 21.80 6.21
CA ARG A 60 23.67 21.72 6.13
C ARG A 60 24.31 20.86 5.04
N GLU A 61 23.65 20.61 3.91
CA GLU A 61 24.36 20.10 2.73
C GLU A 61 23.97 20.87 1.46
N ILE A 62 24.25 22.18 1.47
CA ILE A 62 24.64 22.91 0.27
C ILE A 62 25.99 23.54 0.59
N LEU A 63 27.08 22.84 0.30
CA LEU A 63 28.39 23.42 0.09
C LEU A 63 29.12 22.65 -1.03
#